data_AF-A0A510N7Y6-F1
#
_entry.id   AF-A0A510N7Y6-F1
#
_cell.length_a   1.000
_cell.length_b   1.000
_cell.length_c   1.000
_cell.angle_alpha   90.00
_cell.angle_beta   90.00
_cell.angle_gamma   90.00
#
_symmetry.space_group_name_H-M   'P 1'
#
loop_
_entity.id
_entity.type
_entity.pdbx_description
1 polymer ?
#
loop_
_entity_poly.entity_id
_entity_poly.type
_entity_poly.pdbx_seq_one_letter_code
_entity_poly.pdbx_strand_id
1 'polypeptide(L)'
;MGIPLRIDARSTALVAVGGAVGAVLRYTVAQAIAGPLGTLAANAAGSLALGALAYEAAATDSVLSADAHTLLGTGCLSAFTTYSTFAVQTAGLAPRWMAANVATTYALGFAGVLVGRAIAATARGDRR
;
A
#
# COMPACT_ATOMS: atom_id res chain seq x y z
N MET A 1 11.07 -4.48 32.14
CA MET A 1 9.99 -3.60 31.68
C MET A 1 9.49 -4.12 30.34
N GLY A 2 8.64 -5.15 30.36
CA GLY A 2 8.04 -5.71 29.15
C GLY A 2 6.80 -4.89 28.82
N ILE A 3 6.80 -4.23 27.65
CA ILE A 3 5.60 -3.56 27.15
C ILE A 3 4.58 -4.67 26.86
N PRO A 4 3.42 -4.71 27.53
CA PRO A 4 2.39 -5.66 27.14
C PRO A 4 1.89 -5.24 25.76
N LEU A 5 2.26 -6.00 24.73
CA LEU A 5 1.61 -5.95 23.42
C LEU A 5 0.18 -6.48 23.61
N ARG A 6 -0.73 -5.62 24.06
CA ARG A 6 -2.15 -5.91 24.05
C ARG A 6 -2.59 -5.91 22.59
N ILE A 7 -2.63 -7.11 22.00
CA ILE A 7 -3.37 -7.34 20.76
C ILE A 7 -4.82 -7.06 21.09
N ASP A 8 -5.33 -5.93 20.62
CA ASP A 8 -6.74 -5.61 20.80
C ASP A 8 -7.55 -6.33 19.72
N ALA A 9 -8.64 -6.97 20.12
CA ALA A 9 -9.45 -7.79 19.22
C ALA A 9 -10.07 -6.96 18.09
N ARG A 10 -10.26 -5.66 18.32
CA ARG A 10 -10.89 -4.76 17.38
C ARG A 10 -9.94 -4.37 16.24
N SER A 11 -8.71 -3.94 16.51
CA SER A 11 -7.70 -3.70 15.48
C SER A 11 -7.39 -4.97 14.70
N THR A 12 -7.32 -6.12 15.38
CA THR A 12 -7.12 -7.41 14.72
C THR A 12 -8.24 -7.69 13.71
N ALA A 13 -9.50 -7.45 14.09
CA ALA A 13 -10.63 -7.59 13.17
C ALA A 13 -10.57 -6.60 12.01
N LEU A 14 -10.19 -5.34 12.26
CA LEU A 14 -10.01 -4.33 11.21
C LEU A 14 -8.91 -4.72 10.22
N VAL A 15 -7.77 -5.22 10.70
CA VAL A 15 -6.67 -5.73 9.86
C VAL A 15 -7.12 -6.94 9.06
N ALA A 16 -7.86 -7.87 9.67
CA ALA A 16 -8.36 -9.06 8.98
C ALA A 16 -9.34 -8.71 7.85
N VAL A 17 -10.31 -7.83 8.12
CA VAL A 17 -11.30 -7.38 7.13
C VAL A 17 -10.62 -6.59 6.01
N GLY A 18 -9.79 -5.60 6.36
CA GLY A 18 -9.04 -4.84 5.38
C GLY A 18 -8.15 -5.75 4.54
N GLY A 19 -7.42 -6.66 5.18
CA GLY A 19 -6.53 -7.61 4.54
C GLY A 19 -7.24 -8.53 3.54
N ALA A 20 -8.42 -9.04 3.90
CA ALA A 20 -9.25 -9.84 3.00
C ALA A 20 -9.65 -9.04 1.75
N VAL A 21 -10.12 -7.80 1.91
CA VAL A 21 -10.47 -6.91 0.80
C VAL A 21 -9.25 -6.63 -0.08
N GLY A 22 -8.12 -6.25 0.52
CA GLY A 22 -6.88 -5.96 -0.21
C GLY A 22 -6.38 -7.15 -1.02
N ALA A 23 -6.39 -8.36 -0.43
CA ALA A 23 -5.98 -9.58 -1.11
C ALA A 23 -6.89 -9.91 -2.31
N VAL A 24 -8.21 -9.75 -2.18
CA VAL A 24 -9.18 -9.97 -3.27
C VAL A 24 -8.99 -8.95 -4.39
N LEU A 25 -8.76 -7.68 -4.06
CA LEU A 25 -8.46 -6.65 -5.06
C LEU A 25 -7.17 -6.96 -5.82
N ARG A 26 -6.11 -7.36 -5.11
CA ARG A 26 -4.84 -7.76 -5.75
C ARG A 26 -5.02 -8.96 -6.66
N TYR A 27 -5.77 -9.97 -6.20
CA TYR A 27 -6.12 -11.13 -7.02
C TYR A 27 -6.84 -10.69 -8.30
N THR A 28 -7.83 -9.81 -8.19
CA THR A 28 -8.58 -9.29 -9.35
C THR A 28 -7.67 -8.55 -10.33
N VAL A 29 -6.73 -7.73 -9.85
CA VAL A 29 -5.73 -7.07 -10.71
C VAL A 29 -4.85 -8.08 -11.42
N ALA A 30 -4.41 -9.14 -10.73
CA ALA A 30 -3.59 -10.20 -11.33
C ALA A 30 -4.35 -11.00 -12.40
N GLN A 31 -5.67 -11.14 -12.28
CA GLN A 31 -6.52 -11.75 -13.31
C GLN A 31 -6.70 -10.83 -14.54
N ALA A 32 -6.74 -9.51 -14.33
CA ALA A 32 -6.90 -8.53 -15.41
C ALA A 32 -5.59 -8.22 -16.15
N ILE A 33 -4.46 -8.22 -15.43
CA ILE A 33 -3.13 -7.87 -15.95
C ILE A 33 -2.16 -8.99 -15.59
N ALA A 34 -1.77 -9.77 -16.60
CA ALA A 34 -0.92 -10.94 -16.40
C ALA A 34 0.54 -10.57 -16.06
N GLY A 35 1.18 -11.46 -15.29
CA GLY A 35 2.63 -11.42 -15.04
C GLY A 35 3.09 -10.24 -14.17
N PRO A 36 4.36 -9.81 -14.30
CA PRO A 36 4.95 -8.76 -13.47
C PRO A 36 4.23 -7.40 -13.53
N LEU A 37 3.56 -7.10 -14.66
CA LEU A 37 2.86 -5.83 -14.85
C LEU A 37 1.64 -5.68 -13.92
N GLY A 38 0.93 -6.77 -13.60
CA GLY A 38 -0.18 -6.72 -12.65
C GLY A 38 0.31 -6.43 -11.23
N THR A 39 1.41 -7.06 -10.82
CA THR A 39 2.05 -6.79 -9.52
C THR A 39 2.59 -5.37 -9.46
N LEU A 40 3.22 -4.87 -10.52
CA LEU A 40 3.70 -3.50 -10.63
C LEU A 40 2.55 -2.49 -10.51
N ALA A 41 1.42 -2.73 -11.20
CA ALA A 41 0.24 -1.87 -11.12
C ALA A 41 -0.34 -1.83 -9.70
N ALA A 42 -0.51 -3.00 -9.07
CA ALA A 42 -1.01 -3.08 -7.69
C ALA A 42 -0.07 -2.37 -6.70
N ASN A 43 1.25 -2.62 -6.78
CA ASN A 43 2.24 -2.00 -5.92
C ASN A 43 2.33 -0.47 -6.11
N ALA A 44 2.28 0.03 -7.35
CA ALA A 44 2.32 1.46 -7.63
C ALA A 44 1.05 2.17 -7.12
N ALA A 45 -0.14 1.64 -7.44
CA ALA A 45 -1.40 2.20 -6.97
C ALA A 45 -1.52 2.16 -5.43
N GLY A 46 -1.11 1.03 -4.83
CA GLY A 46 -1.11 0.88 -3.38
C GLY A 46 -0.12 1.80 -2.68
N SER A 47 1.08 2.02 -3.25
CA SER A 47 2.06 2.97 -2.71
C SER A 47 1.57 4.40 -2.76
N LEU A 48 0.87 4.80 -3.82
CA LEU A 48 0.24 6.12 -3.93
C LEU A 48 -0.84 6.31 -2.85
N ALA A 49 -1.78 5.36 -2.77
CA ALA A 49 -2.86 5.42 -1.80
C ALA A 49 -2.34 5.39 -0.36
N LEU A 50 -1.34 4.54 -0.07
CA LEU A 50 -0.73 4.45 1.24
C LEU A 50 0.07 5.70 1.57
N GLY A 51 0.75 6.31 0.60
CA GLY A 51 1.40 7.61 0.76
C GLY A 51 0.40 8.69 1.17
N ALA A 52 -0.71 8.83 0.44
CA ALA A 52 -1.76 9.78 0.80
C ALA A 52 -2.30 9.53 2.21
N LEU A 53 -2.61 8.27 2.53
CA LEU A 53 -3.15 7.88 3.84
C LEU A 53 -2.16 8.12 4.98
N ALA A 54 -0.88 7.79 4.81
CA ALA A 54 0.14 7.93 5.84
C ALA A 54 0.45 9.40 6.15
N TYR A 55 0.51 10.26 5.12
CA TYR A 55 0.74 11.69 5.30
C TYR A 55 -0.50 12.45 5.74
N GLU A 56 -1.69 11.90 5.55
CA GLU A 56 -2.92 12.37 6.18
C GLU A 56 -2.94 12.00 7.68
N ALA A 57 -2.58 10.76 8.04
CA ALA A 57 -2.47 10.30 9.43
C ALA A 57 -1.49 11.13 10.28
N ALA A 58 -0.41 11.60 9.66
CA ALA A 58 0.63 12.38 10.34
C ALA A 58 0.22 13.85 10.61
N ALA A 59 -0.93 14.29 10.10
CA ALA A 59 -1.43 15.65 10.29
C ALA A 59 -2.05 15.84 11.68
N THR A 60 -1.86 17.01 12.28
CA THR A 60 -2.51 17.36 13.57
C THR A 60 -4.03 17.45 13.45
N ASP A 61 -4.53 17.72 12.25
CA ASP A 61 -5.93 17.81 11.85
C ASP A 61 -6.39 16.61 11.01
N SER A 62 -5.87 15.41 11.30
CA SER A 62 -6.31 14.18 10.61
C SER A 62 -7.83 14.03 10.68
N VAL A 63 -8.43 13.73 9.53
CA VAL A 63 -9.87 13.53 9.35
C VAL A 63 -10.25 12.07 9.52
N LEU A 64 -9.32 11.15 9.20
CA LEU A 64 -9.56 9.74 9.38
C LEU A 64 -9.26 9.30 10.81
N SER A 65 -10.08 8.38 11.32
CA SER A 65 -9.85 7.77 12.63
C SER A 65 -8.66 6.82 12.58
N ALA A 66 -8.06 6.54 13.74
CA ALA A 66 -7.00 5.51 13.87
C ALA A 66 -7.46 4.13 13.36
N ASP A 67 -8.75 3.84 13.46
CA ASP A 67 -9.35 2.61 12.95
C ASP A 67 -9.40 2.57 11.43
N ALA A 68 -9.75 3.68 10.80
CA ALA A 68 -9.72 3.81 9.34
C ALA A 68 -8.29 3.63 8.83
N HIS A 69 -7.29 4.20 9.51
CA HIS A 69 -5.87 3.97 9.18
C HIS A 69 -5.46 2.50 9.36
N THR A 70 -5.92 1.85 10.42
CA THR A 70 -5.63 0.42 10.67
C THR A 70 -6.27 -0.46 9.60
N LEU A 71 -7.54 -0.23 9.28
CA LEU A 71 -8.28 -1.00 8.28
C LEU A 71 -7.73 -0.77 6.86
N LEU A 72 -7.50 0.48 6.48
CA LEU A 72 -7.08 0.84 5.12
C LEU A 72 -5.58 0.65 4.91
N GLY A 73 -4.74 1.12 5.83
CA GLY A 73 -3.28 1.07 5.69
C GLY A 73 -2.73 -0.31 6.02
N THR A 74 -2.84 -0.70 7.28
CA THR A 74 -2.28 -1.98 7.78
C THR A 74 -3.03 -3.19 7.22
N GLY A 75 -4.36 -3.10 7.09
CA GLY A 75 -5.16 -4.17 6.48
C GLY A 75 -5.09 -4.15 4.96
N CYS A 76 -5.88 -3.27 4.34
CA CYS A 76 -6.18 -3.33 2.91
C CYS A 76 -4.97 -3.06 2.01
N LEU A 77 -4.30 -1.93 2.14
CA LEU A 77 -3.21 -1.52 1.24
C LEU A 77 -1.97 -2.43 1.41
N SER A 78 -1.71 -2.90 2.63
CA SER A 78 -0.62 -3.85 2.89
C SER A 78 -0.88 -5.22 2.28
N ALA A 79 -2.14 -5.69 2.21
CA ALA A 79 -2.50 -6.94 1.55
C ALA A 79 -2.72 -6.80 0.02
N PHE A 80 -3.08 -5.59 -0.43
CA PHE A 80 -3.24 -5.22 -1.83
C PHE A 80 -1.89 -5.13 -2.56
N THR A 81 -0.86 -4.65 -1.87
CA THR A 81 0.52 -4.69 -2.37
C THR A 81 1.19 -6.02 -2.01
N THR A 82 2.27 -6.38 -2.71
CA THR A 82 3.00 -7.62 -2.43
C THR A 82 4.46 -7.52 -2.83
N TYR A 83 5.36 -7.80 -1.89
CA TYR A 83 6.79 -7.93 -2.17
C TYR A 83 7.17 -9.34 -2.63
N SER A 84 6.59 -10.37 -2.01
CA SER A 84 6.96 -11.76 -2.29
C SER A 84 6.61 -12.17 -3.73
N THR A 85 5.43 -11.81 -4.22
CA THR A 85 5.05 -12.06 -5.63
C THR A 85 5.96 -11.29 -6.58
N PHE A 86 6.25 -10.02 -6.29
CA PHE A 86 7.21 -9.22 -7.05
C PHE A 86 8.57 -9.91 -7.12
N ALA A 87 9.12 -10.38 -5.99
CA ALA A 87 10.44 -11.00 -5.92
C ALA A 87 10.50 -12.30 -6.74
N VAL A 88 9.52 -13.19 -6.57
CA VAL A 88 9.45 -14.47 -7.32
C VAL A 88 9.31 -14.22 -8.81
N GLN A 89 8.40 -13.33 -9.23
CA GLN A 89 8.22 -13.00 -10.65
C GLN A 89 9.47 -12.37 -11.24
N THR A 90 10.12 -11.46 -10.50
CA THR A 90 11.34 -10.77 -10.95
C THR A 90 12.51 -11.71 -11.11
N ALA A 91 12.70 -12.66 -10.18
CA ALA A 91 13.75 -13.67 -10.25
C ALA A 91 13.59 -14.62 -11.46
N GLY A 92 12.38 -14.77 -11.98
CA GLY A 92 12.11 -15.53 -13.20
C GLY A 92 12.37 -14.78 -14.51
N LEU A 93 12.72 -13.49 -14.48
CA LEU A 93 12.95 -12.69 -15.69
C LEU A 93 14.40 -12.78 -16.19
N ALA A 94 14.59 -12.62 -17.51
CA ALA A 94 15.92 -12.43 -18.08
C ALA A 94 16.60 -11.19 -17.46
N PRO A 95 17.95 -11.16 -17.31
CA PRO A 95 18.65 -10.14 -16.52
C PRO A 95 18.27 -8.69 -16.83
N ARG A 96 18.12 -8.33 -18.12
CA ARG A 96 17.69 -6.99 -18.55
C ARG A 96 16.30 -6.61 -18.04
N TRP A 97 15.36 -7.55 -18.06
CA TRP A 97 13.98 -7.35 -17.62
C TRP A 97 13.84 -7.43 -16.11
N MET A 98 14.66 -8.26 -15.46
CA MET A 98 14.80 -8.28 -14.01
C MET A 98 15.20 -6.88 -13.51
N ALA A 99 16.28 -6.31 -14.06
CA ALA A 99 16.75 -4.97 -13.70
C ALA A 99 15.69 -3.89 -13.98
N ALA A 100 15.04 -3.94 -15.14
CA ALA A 100 13.98 -3.00 -15.50
C ALA A 100 12.78 -3.08 -14.55
N ASN A 101 12.34 -4.30 -14.17
CA ASN A 101 11.20 -4.49 -13.28
C ASN A 101 11.50 -3.98 -11.86
N VAL A 102 12.70 -4.23 -11.34
CA VAL A 102 13.15 -3.67 -10.05
C VAL A 102 13.15 -2.15 -10.10
N ALA A 103 13.83 -1.56 -11.08
CA ALA A 103 13.96 -0.11 -11.19
C ALA A 103 12.58 0.57 -11.31
N THR A 104 11.70 0.04 -12.17
CA THR A 104 10.37 0.62 -12.41
C THR A 104 9.47 0.47 -11.19
N THR A 105 9.48 -0.69 -10.52
CA THR A 105 8.66 -0.92 -9.32
C THR A 105 9.02 0.07 -8.20
N TYR A 106 10.31 0.25 -7.92
CA TYR A 106 10.75 1.20 -6.90
C TYR A 106 10.53 2.66 -7.32
N ALA A 107 10.84 3.01 -8.57
CA ALA A 107 10.64 4.37 -9.08
C ALA A 107 9.17 4.79 -8.97
N LEU A 108 8.24 3.94 -9.44
CA LEU A 108 6.80 4.21 -9.35
C LEU A 108 6.28 4.15 -7.91
N GLY A 109 6.81 3.25 -7.08
CA GLY A 109 6.44 3.18 -5.66
C GLY A 109 6.79 4.48 -4.93
N PHE A 110 8.04 4.95 -5.04
CA PHE A 110 8.47 6.20 -4.42
C PHE A 110 7.77 7.42 -5.01
N ALA A 111 7.64 7.49 -6.35
CA ALA A 111 6.88 8.56 -7.00
C ALA A 111 5.43 8.59 -6.51
N GLY A 112 4.78 7.42 -6.40
CA GLY A 112 3.44 7.28 -5.85
C GLY A 112 3.33 7.85 -4.45
N VAL A 113 4.26 7.50 -3.54
CA VAL A 113 4.27 8.03 -2.17
C VAL A 113 4.42 9.56 -2.16
N LEU A 114 5.32 10.12 -2.98
CA LEU A 114 5.53 11.58 -3.06
C LEU A 114 4.30 12.31 -3.61
N VAL A 115 3.64 11.74 -4.62
CA VAL A 115 2.37 12.26 -5.15
C VAL A 115 1.27 12.17 -4.11
N GLY A 116 1.14 11.04 -3.42
CA GLY A 116 0.19 10.85 -2.32
C GLY A 116 0.39 11.88 -1.21
N ARG A 117 1.63 12.17 -0.84
CA ARG A 117 1.97 13.24 0.10
C ARG A 117 1.49 14.61 -0.38
N ALA A 118 1.69 14.93 -1.66
CA ALA A 118 1.25 16.20 -2.22
C ALA A 118 -0.28 16.34 -2.19
N ILE A 119 -1.01 15.26 -2.53
CA ILE A 119 -2.48 15.21 -2.44
C ILE A 119 -2.94 15.45 -1.00
N ALA A 120 -2.31 14.80 -0.01
CA ALA A 120 -2.64 15.02 1.39
C ALA A 120 -2.36 16.47 1.83
N ALA A 121 -1.35 17.13 1.24
CA ALA A 121 -1.04 18.52 1.53
C ALA A 121 -2.03 19.51 0.91
N THR A 122 -2.47 19.30 -0.34
CA THR A 122 -3.46 20.17 -0.98
C THR A 122 -4.81 20.10 -0.28
N ALA A 123 -5.24 18.89 0.10
CA ALA A 123 -6.48 18.70 0.87
C ALA A 123 -6.45 19.43 2.23
N ARG A 124 -5.27 19.71 2.80
CA ARG A 124 -5.12 20.56 3.99
C ARG A 124 -5.17 22.05 3.67
N GLY A 125 -4.61 22.47 2.54
CA GLY A 125 -4.62 23.88 2.10
C GLY A 125 -6.05 24.40 1.92
N ASP A 126 -6.93 23.58 1.36
CA ASP A 126 -8.34 23.93 1.17
C ASP A 126 -9.15 24.01 2.48
N ARG A 127 -8.57 23.59 3.62
CA ARG A 127 -9.23 23.55 4.94
C ARG A 127 -8.82 24.68 5.89
N ARG A 128 -7.84 25.51 5.51
CA ARG A 128 -7.38 26.67 6.29
C ARG A 128 -7.97 27.96 5.77
#